data_AF-A0ABD5DCV5-F1
#
_entry.id   AF-A0ABD5DCV5-F1
#
_cell.length_a   1.000
_cell.length_b   1.000
_cell.length_c   1.000
_cell.angle_alpha   90.00
_cell.angle_beta   90.00
_cell.angle_gamma   90.00
#
_symmetry.space_group_name_H-M   'P 1'
#
loop_
_entity.id
_entity.type
_entity.pdbx_description
1 polymer ?
#
loop_
_entity_poly.entity_id
_entity_poly.type
_entity_poly.pdbx_seq_one_letter_code
_entity_poly.pdbx_strand_id
1 'polypeptide(L)'
;MVPLTNGGQANIAVSNTDPNLFTVPGDRITAINSLDGGLTNQEQTDSGGAILATVSKKPFTFIVETERGLNFSIRAVPRAGSGRTIQLVSELAGTPGPAKAWEESNPYESLLVSLNRAVRQG
;
A
#
# COMPACT_ATOMS: atom_id res chain seq x y z
N MET A 1 0.27 -3.18 -12.18
CA MET A 1 0.05 -2.00 -11.33
C MET A 1 -1.30 -1.39 -11.66
N VAL A 2 -2.01 -0.87 -10.65
CA VAL A 2 -3.32 -0.24 -10.80
C VAL A 2 -3.27 1.13 -10.12
N PRO A 3 -3.34 2.25 -10.88
CA PRO A 3 -3.36 3.58 -10.30
C PRO A 3 -4.74 3.87 -9.69
N LEU A 4 -4.75 4.38 -8.46
CA LEU A 4 -5.96 4.69 -7.69
C LEU A 4 -5.74 5.98 -6.89
N THR A 5 -6.75 6.83 -6.85
CA THR A 5 -6.83 7.89 -5.83
C THR A 5 -7.30 7.28 -4.50
N ASN A 6 -7.00 7.92 -3.38
CA ASN A 6 -7.60 7.54 -2.10
C ASN A 6 -9.15 7.55 -2.21
N GLY A 7 -9.83 6.52 -1.72
CA GLY A 7 -11.27 6.30 -1.90
C GLY A 7 -11.67 5.84 -3.29
N GLY A 8 -10.72 5.63 -4.19
CA GLY A 8 -10.95 5.20 -5.56
C GLY A 8 -11.38 3.75 -5.67
N GLN A 9 -12.03 3.41 -6.79
CA GLN A 9 -12.42 2.04 -7.13
C GLN A 9 -11.65 1.49 -8.32
N ALA A 10 -11.18 0.24 -8.22
CA ALA A 10 -10.60 -0.50 -9.34
C ALA A 10 -11.34 -1.80 -9.65
N ASN A 11 -11.44 -2.11 -10.94
CA ASN A 11 -11.89 -3.42 -11.42
C ASN A 11 -10.68 -4.31 -11.68
N ILE A 12 -10.52 -5.40 -10.92
CA ILE A 12 -9.31 -6.23 -10.95
C ILE A 12 -9.68 -7.69 -11.17
N ALA A 13 -9.07 -8.32 -12.18
CA ALA A 13 -9.17 -9.76 -12.36
C ALA A 13 -8.31 -10.48 -11.32
N VAL A 14 -8.92 -11.39 -10.55
CA VAL A 14 -8.25 -12.20 -9.53
C VAL A 14 -8.43 -13.68 -9.84
N SER A 15 -7.48 -14.50 -9.45
CA SER A 15 -7.63 -15.96 -9.51
C SER A 15 -8.66 -16.43 -8.48
N ASN A 16 -9.50 -17.38 -8.87
CA ASN A 16 -10.35 -18.14 -7.95
C ASN A 16 -9.95 -19.60 -7.79
N THR A 17 -8.80 -19.98 -8.35
CA THR A 17 -8.21 -21.31 -8.24
C THR A 17 -6.86 -21.29 -7.52
N ASP A 18 -6.23 -20.13 -7.43
CA ASP A 18 -4.95 -19.89 -6.76
C ASP A 18 -5.00 -18.60 -5.92
N PRO A 19 -4.14 -18.47 -4.90
CA PRO A 19 -4.03 -17.24 -4.09
C PRO A 19 -3.56 -16.03 -4.90
N ASN A 20 -3.98 -14.84 -4.48
CA ASN A 20 -3.57 -13.56 -5.06
C ASN A 20 -2.85 -12.73 -4.01
N LEU A 21 -1.77 -12.04 -4.38
CA LEU A 21 -1.05 -11.13 -3.51
C LEU A 21 -1.38 -9.69 -3.90
N PHE A 22 -1.78 -8.87 -2.93
CA PHE A 22 -1.97 -7.44 -3.08
C PHE A 22 -0.89 -6.69 -2.30
N THR A 23 -0.36 -5.62 -2.88
CA THR A 23 0.68 -4.79 -2.25
C THR A 23 0.42 -3.32 -2.55
N VAL A 24 0.76 -2.44 -1.60
CA VAL A 24 0.75 -0.99 -1.78
C VAL A 24 2.20 -0.51 -1.63
N PRO A 25 2.86 -0.01 -2.70
CA PRO A 25 4.25 0.42 -2.59
C PRO A 25 4.42 1.54 -1.55
N GLY A 26 5.38 1.38 -0.64
CA GLY A 26 5.67 2.39 0.39
C GLY A 26 4.62 2.48 1.53
N ASP A 27 3.76 1.46 1.65
CA ASP A 27 2.72 1.36 2.66
C ASP A 27 2.49 -0.11 3.05
N ARG A 28 1.75 -0.32 4.14
CA ARG A 28 1.37 -1.64 4.68
C ARG A 28 -0.14 -1.79 4.64
N ILE A 29 -0.64 -2.89 4.06
CA ILE A 29 -2.05 -3.27 4.19
C ILE A 29 -2.28 -3.76 5.62
N THR A 30 -3.29 -3.19 6.29
CA THR A 30 -3.61 -3.48 7.69
C THR A 30 -4.95 -4.18 7.84
N ALA A 31 -5.90 -3.93 6.92
CA ALA A 31 -7.18 -4.62 6.92
C ALA A 31 -7.69 -4.88 5.50
N ILE A 32 -8.45 -5.97 5.38
CA ILE A 32 -9.27 -6.26 4.21
C ILE A 32 -10.68 -6.57 4.69
N ASN A 33 -11.64 -5.84 4.14
CA ASN A 33 -13.03 -5.91 4.54
C ASN A 33 -13.88 -6.28 3.33
N SER A 34 -14.48 -7.47 3.34
CA SER A 34 -15.42 -7.94 2.32
C SER A 34 -16.75 -8.27 2.97
N LEU A 35 -17.85 -8.07 2.23
CA LEU A 35 -19.12 -8.67 2.61
C LEU A 35 -19.02 -10.20 2.56
N ASP A 36 -19.78 -10.87 3.43
CA ASP A 36 -19.68 -12.32 3.67
C ASP A 36 -19.75 -13.14 2.38
N GLY A 37 -18.78 -14.04 2.23
CA GLY A 37 -18.71 -15.03 1.13
C GLY A 37 -17.88 -14.63 -0.09
N GLY A 38 -17.38 -13.39 -0.16
CA GLY A 38 -16.50 -12.96 -1.26
C GLY A 38 -15.10 -13.58 -1.18
N LEU A 39 -14.55 -13.71 0.03
CA LEU A 39 -13.20 -14.18 0.30
C LEU A 39 -13.23 -15.42 1.19
N THR A 40 -12.39 -16.41 0.89
CA THR A 40 -12.24 -17.64 1.67
C THR A 40 -11.01 -17.62 2.57
N ASN A 41 -10.00 -16.81 2.24
CA ASN A 41 -8.85 -16.56 3.09
C ASN A 41 -8.32 -15.14 2.86
N GLN A 42 -7.82 -14.54 3.93
CA GLN A 42 -7.22 -13.21 3.96
C GLN A 42 -6.07 -13.24 4.97
N GLU A 43 -4.85 -13.02 4.51
CA GLU A 43 -3.65 -13.09 5.34
C GLU A 43 -2.76 -11.88 5.08
N GLN A 44 -2.38 -11.17 6.13
CA GLN A 44 -1.39 -10.10 6.02
C GLN A 44 0.02 -10.70 6.02
N THR A 45 0.88 -10.20 5.14
CA THR A 45 2.28 -10.63 5.05
C THR A 45 3.18 -9.74 5.87
N ASP A 46 4.32 -10.27 6.35
CA ASP A 46 5.32 -9.48 7.07
C ASP A 46 5.84 -8.30 6.24
N SER A 47 5.94 -8.50 4.91
CA SER A 47 6.33 -7.47 3.94
C SER A 47 5.30 -6.34 3.73
N GLY A 48 4.13 -6.42 4.35
CA GLY A 48 3.08 -5.39 4.29
C GLY A 48 2.12 -5.50 3.10
N GLY A 49 2.18 -6.58 2.33
CA GLY A 49 1.13 -6.99 1.41
C GLY A 49 0.08 -7.89 2.07
N ALA A 50 -0.94 -8.28 1.31
CA ALA A 50 -2.00 -9.17 1.75
C ALA A 50 -2.26 -10.28 0.72
N ILE A 51 -2.31 -11.52 1.19
CA ILE A 51 -2.69 -12.70 0.41
C ILE A 51 -4.20 -12.91 0.52
N LEU A 52 -4.84 -13.11 -0.62
CA LEU A 52 -6.28 -13.25 -0.77
C LEU A 52 -6.63 -14.49 -1.58
N ALA A 53 -7.50 -15.33 -1.03
CA ALA A 53 -8.11 -16.44 -1.75
C ALA A 53 -9.63 -16.23 -1.85
N THR A 54 -10.18 -16.64 -2.99
CA THR A 54 -11.63 -16.67 -3.22
C THR A 54 -11.96 -17.90 -4.05
N VAL A 55 -13.11 -18.51 -3.79
CA VAL A 55 -13.71 -19.53 -4.67
C VAL A 55 -14.94 -18.97 -5.39
N SER A 56 -15.22 -17.67 -5.22
CA SER A 56 -16.37 -17.02 -5.86
C SER A 56 -16.23 -17.08 -7.37
N LYS A 57 -17.37 -17.20 -8.05
CA LYS A 57 -17.49 -17.10 -9.51
C LYS A 57 -18.18 -15.79 -9.94
N LYS A 58 -18.67 -15.01 -8.98
CA LYS A 58 -19.37 -13.74 -9.22
C LYS A 58 -18.45 -12.58 -8.82
N PRO A 59 -18.46 -11.47 -9.57
CA PRO A 59 -17.79 -10.26 -9.12
C PRO A 59 -18.28 -9.84 -7.74
N PHE A 60 -17.34 -9.40 -6.90
CA PHE A 60 -17.63 -8.90 -5.56
C PHE A 60 -16.70 -7.74 -5.24
N THR A 61 -17.03 -6.99 -4.20
CA THR A 61 -16.24 -5.83 -3.77
C THR A 61 -15.67 -6.09 -2.38
N PHE A 62 -14.40 -5.72 -2.19
CA PHE A 62 -13.78 -5.64 -0.89
C PHE A 62 -13.02 -4.32 -0.75
N ILE A 63 -12.82 -3.88 0.48
CA ILE A 63 -12.08 -2.68 0.84
C ILE A 63 -10.70 -3.09 1.34
N VAL A 64 -9.68 -2.35 0.90
CA VAL A 64 -8.30 -2.45 1.38
C VAL A 64 -8.00 -1.19 2.19
N GLU A 65 -7.53 -1.38 3.41
CA GLU A 65 -7.07 -0.30 4.29
C GLU A 65 -5.58 -0.45 4.56
N THR A 66 -4.91 0.69 4.68
CA THR A 66 -3.46 0.76 4.84
C THR A 66 -3.06 1.52 6.10
N GLU A 67 -1.84 1.30 6.55
CA GLU A 67 -1.27 1.96 7.74
C GLU A 67 -1.21 3.48 7.59
N ARG A 68 -0.98 4.00 6.38
CA ARG A 68 -0.93 5.45 6.12
C ARG A 68 -2.30 6.07 5.80
N GLY A 69 -3.38 5.32 6.01
CA GLY A 69 -4.76 5.83 5.91
C GLY A 69 -5.33 5.88 4.48
N LEU A 70 -4.67 5.22 3.51
CA LEU A 70 -5.27 4.99 2.19
C LEU A 70 -6.34 3.91 2.30
N ASN A 71 -7.47 4.16 1.64
CA ASN A 71 -8.55 3.21 1.47
C ASN A 71 -8.84 3.00 -0.02
N PHE A 72 -8.96 1.74 -0.44
CA PHE A 72 -9.24 1.37 -1.82
C PHE A 72 -10.45 0.45 -1.90
N SER A 73 -11.35 0.72 -2.84
CA SER A 73 -12.44 -0.18 -3.18
C SER A 73 -12.02 -1.07 -4.36
N ILE A 74 -11.96 -2.38 -4.15
CA ILE A 74 -11.58 -3.33 -5.20
C ILE A 74 -12.80 -4.12 -5.61
N ARG A 75 -13.25 -3.93 -6.85
CA ARG A 75 -14.21 -4.83 -7.49
C ARG A 75 -13.43 -5.98 -8.13
N ALA A 76 -13.35 -7.09 -7.41
CA ALA A 76 -12.77 -8.33 -7.89
C ALA A 76 -13.64 -8.96 -8.98
N VAL A 77 -13.02 -9.39 -10.06
CA VAL A 77 -13.61 -10.19 -11.13
C VAL A 77 -12.92 -11.55 -11.14
N PRO A 78 -13.45 -12.56 -10.43
CA PRO A 78 -12.81 -13.86 -10.30
C PRO A 78 -12.73 -14.60 -11.63
N ARG A 79 -11.58 -15.22 -11.92
CA ARG A 79 -11.33 -16.05 -13.11
C ARG A 79 -10.47 -17.25 -12.74
N ALA A 80 -10.69 -18.39 -13.39
CA ALA A 80 -9.81 -19.55 -13.24
C ALA A 80 -8.44 -19.25 -13.87
N GLY A 81 -7.37 -19.71 -13.23
CA GLY A 81 -6.00 -19.56 -13.70
C GLY A 81 -5.03 -19.21 -12.59
N SER A 82 -3.79 -18.90 -12.96
CA SER A 82 -2.73 -18.62 -11.99
C SER A 82 -3.00 -17.39 -11.14
N GLY A 83 -2.62 -17.50 -9.87
CA GLY A 83 -2.57 -16.41 -8.90
C GLY A 83 -1.78 -15.23 -9.43
N ARG A 84 -2.11 -14.03 -8.97
CA ARG A 84 -1.48 -12.78 -9.44
C ARG A 84 -0.95 -11.95 -8.28
N THR A 85 0.11 -11.22 -8.54
CA THR A 85 0.57 -10.12 -7.70
C THR A 85 0.06 -8.80 -8.25
N ILE A 86 -0.68 -8.05 -7.43
CA ILE A 86 -1.33 -6.81 -7.78
C ILE A 86 -0.74 -5.68 -6.94
N GLN A 87 -0.11 -4.73 -7.62
CA GLN A 87 0.36 -3.49 -6.99
C GLN A 87 -0.72 -2.41 -7.13
N LEU A 88 -1.28 -1.96 -6.00
CA LEU A 88 -2.17 -0.81 -5.90
C LEU A 88 -1.30 0.43 -5.69
N VAL A 89 -1.35 1.36 -6.64
CA VAL A 89 -0.49 2.55 -6.62
C VAL A 89 -1.39 3.76 -6.44
N SER A 90 -1.15 4.52 -5.37
CA SER A 90 -1.72 5.85 -5.20
C SER A 90 -0.59 6.87 -5.25
N GLU A 91 -0.90 8.08 -5.68
CA GLU A 91 -0.04 9.22 -5.35
C GLU A 91 -0.11 9.36 -3.84
N LEU A 92 0.89 8.79 -3.15
CA LEU A 92 1.01 8.90 -1.70
C LEU A 92 1.19 10.38 -1.38
N ALA A 93 0.15 10.98 -0.80
CA ALA A 93 0.25 12.32 -0.26
C ALA A 93 1.23 12.30 0.93
N GLY A 94 2.44 12.82 0.68
CA GLY A 94 3.42 13.17 1.70
C GLY A 94 4.50 12.13 1.98
N THR A 95 5.68 12.60 2.33
CA THR A 95 6.78 11.81 2.88
C THR A 95 6.34 11.17 4.21
N PRO A 96 6.58 9.86 4.45
CA PRO A 96 6.21 9.22 5.70
C PRO A 96 6.86 9.91 6.92
N GLY A 97 6.15 9.95 8.06
CA GLY A 97 6.53 10.69 9.27
C GLY A 97 7.98 10.49 9.75
N PRO A 98 8.53 9.26 9.78
CA PRO A 98 9.93 9.03 10.16
C PRO A 98 10.94 9.65 9.18
N ALA A 99 10.63 9.62 7.87
CA ALA A 99 11.45 10.26 6.85
C ALA A 99 11.32 11.78 6.92
N LYS A 100 10.13 12.31 7.19
CA LYS A 100 9.92 13.75 7.48
C LYS A 100 10.71 14.21 8.71
N ALA A 101 10.70 13.43 9.79
CA ALA A 101 11.48 13.75 10.99
C ALA A 101 12.99 13.73 10.73
N TRP A 102 13.48 12.81 9.89
CA TRP A 102 14.88 12.77 9.44
C TRP A 102 15.23 13.94 8.50
N GLU A 103 14.32 14.30 7.58
CA GLU A 103 14.46 15.46 6.69
C GLU A 103 14.51 16.78 7.48
N GLU A 104 13.69 16.89 8.53
CA GLU A 104 13.64 18.04 9.43
C GLU A 104 14.79 18.06 10.46
N SER A 105 15.43 16.91 10.74
CA SER A 105 16.47 16.83 11.78
C SER A 105 17.85 17.31 11.36
N ASN A 106 18.09 17.56 10.07
CA ASN A 106 19.40 17.98 9.57
C ASN A 106 19.33 19.41 8.98
N PRO A 107 19.51 20.47 9.79
CA PRO A 107 19.62 21.81 9.27
C PRO A 107 21.00 21.93 8.61
N TYR A 108 21.06 21.76 7.30
CA TYR A 108 22.25 22.09 6.50
C TYR A 108 22.79 23.49 6.83
N GLU A 109 21.91 24.42 7.23
CA GLU A 109 22.29 25.74 7.74
C GLU A 109 23.14 25.70 9.01
N SER A 110 22.88 24.80 9.97
CA SER A 110 23.66 24.74 11.22
C SER A 110 25.07 24.22 10.98
N LEU A 111 25.21 23.30 10.03
CA LEU A 111 26.49 22.78 9.53
C LEU A 111 27.29 23.86 8.80
N LEU A 112 26.65 24.67 7.96
CA LEU A 112 27.32 25.79 7.28
C LEU A 112 27.73 26.89 8.26
N VAL A 113 26.89 27.21 9.25
CA VAL A 113 27.20 28.20 10.28
C VAL A 113 28.34 27.73 11.19
N SER A 114 28.37 26.45 11.57
CA SER A 114 29.46 25.90 12.38
C SER A 114 30.79 25.89 11.61
N LEU A 115 30.77 25.48 10.34
CA LEU A 115 31.93 25.55 9.44
C LEU A 115 32.45 26.98 9.27
N ASN A 116 31.56 27.95 9.00
CA ASN A 116 31.96 29.34 8.83
C ASN A 116 32.58 29.93 10.12
N ARG A 117 32.04 29.56 11.28
CA ARG A 117 32.61 29.97 12.58
C ARG A 117 33.97 29.34 12.82
N ALA A 118 34.16 28.07 12.48
CA ALA A 118 35.44 27.38 12.62
C ALA A 118 36.52 27.99 11.72
N VAL A 119 36.18 28.33 10.46
CA VAL A 119 37.10 28.98 9.52
C VAL A 119 37.49 30.39 9.96
N ARG A 120 36.60 31.11 10.66
CA ARG A 120 36.90 32.45 11.21
C ARG A 120 37.72 32.43 12.52
N GLN A 121 37.87 31.27 13.16
CA GLN A 121 38.57 31.12 14.43
C GLN A 121 39.96 30.48 14.29
N GLY A 122 40.38 30.13 13.07
CA GLY A 122 41.75 29.79 12.69
C GLY A 122 42.41 30.93 11.92
#